data_AF-A0A496VD65-F1
#
_entry.id   AF-A0A496VD65-F1
#
_cell.length_a   1.000
_cell.length_b   1.000
_cell.length_c   1.000
_cell.angle_alpha   90.00
_cell.angle_beta   90.00
_cell.angle_gamma   90.00
#
_symmetry.space_group_name_H-M   'P 1'
#
loop_
_entity.id
_entity.type
_entity.pdbx_description
1 polymer ?
#
loop_
_entity_poly.entity_id
_entity_poly.type
_entity_poly.pdbx_seq_one_letter_code
_entity_poly.pdbx_strand_id
1 'polypeptide(L)'
;MNVAAGIKYFGLLQRLAENNQLKSDHLLIIDEPENHLHPEWQLLLAELIVNLVNQHKVYVLINSHSPYLIEALKVYSDISIKEKTHFYFNELTDEGIEVKKVTDDLSSLFEALSLPFHKLEQTVLGIS
;
A
#
# COMPACT_ATOMS: atom_id res chain seq x y z
N MET A 1 -1.91 27.70 -0.62
CA MET A 1 -0.61 27.04 -0.90
C MET A 1 -0.91 25.81 -1.74
N ASN A 2 -0.70 25.86 -3.05
CA ASN A 2 -1.07 24.76 -3.96
C ASN A 2 0.11 23.79 -4.07
N VAL A 3 0.29 23.01 -3.00
CA VAL A 3 1.32 21.97 -2.96
C VAL A 3 0.80 20.76 -3.72
N ALA A 4 1.61 20.19 -4.62
CA ALA A 4 1.30 18.95 -5.31
C ALA A 4 0.74 17.93 -4.30
N ALA A 5 -0.43 17.34 -4.58
CA ALA A 5 -1.23 16.61 -3.60
C ALA A 5 -0.42 15.54 -2.84
N GLY A 6 0.55 14.92 -3.50
CA GLY A 6 1.48 13.95 -2.92
C GLY A 6 2.30 14.43 -1.71
N ILE A 7 2.82 15.66 -1.73
CA ILE A 7 3.63 16.18 -0.60
C ILE A 7 2.78 16.39 0.67
N LYS A 8 1.46 16.52 0.54
CA LYS A 8 0.57 16.71 1.69
C LYS A 8 0.59 15.49 2.62
N TYR A 9 0.70 14.28 2.08
CA TYR A 9 0.81 13.06 2.88
C TYR A 9 2.09 13.04 3.71
N PHE A 10 3.23 13.37 3.09
CA PHE A 10 4.50 13.50 3.81
C PHE A 10 4.43 14.54 4.93
N GLY A 11 3.88 15.72 4.63
CA GLY A 11 3.71 16.78 5.63
C GLY A 11 2.80 16.37 6.78
N LEU A 12 1.71 15.63 6.51
CA LEU A 12 0.80 15.15 7.53
C LEU A 12 1.45 14.08 8.42
N LEU A 13 2.09 13.07 7.81
CA LEU A 13 2.78 12.01 8.55
C LEU A 13 3.92 12.57 9.40
N GLN A 14 4.70 13.51 8.84
CA GLN A 14 5.75 14.22 9.57
C GLN A 14 5.18 14.98 10.76
N ARG A 15 4.09 15.73 10.58
CA ARG A 15 3.44 16.47 11.69
C ARG A 15 2.89 15.54 12.77
N LEU A 16 2.34 14.40 12.38
CA LEU A 16 1.82 13.41 13.32
C LEU A 16 2.97 12.79 14.14
N ALA A 17 4.10 12.50 13.50
CA ALA A 17 5.31 12.01 14.18
C ALA A 17 5.93 13.06 15.11
N GLU A 18 6.04 14.32 14.68
CA GLU A 18 6.66 15.41 15.45
C GLU A 18 5.83 15.84 16.67
N ASN A 19 4.51 15.77 16.59
CA ASN A 19 3.63 16.28 17.65
C ASN A 19 3.46 15.30 18.84
N ASN A 20 4.14 14.14 18.86
CA ASN A 20 3.96 13.09 19.87
C ASN A 20 2.49 12.63 20.02
N GLN A 21 1.67 12.88 19.00
CA GLN A 21 0.24 12.57 18.95
C GLN A 21 0.01 11.11 18.54
N LEU A 22 1.01 10.46 17.93
CA LEU A 22 0.98 9.04 17.59
C LEU A 22 1.36 8.21 18.81
N LYS A 23 0.35 7.58 19.41
CA LYS A 23 0.48 6.66 20.54
C LYS A 23 0.25 5.23 20.08
N SER A 24 0.74 4.27 20.87
CA SER A 24 0.71 2.82 20.57
C SER A 24 -0.68 2.20 20.40
N ASP A 25 -1.75 2.95 20.65
CA ASP A 25 -3.16 2.56 20.57
C ASP A 25 -3.90 3.22 19.40
N HIS A 26 -3.22 4.05 18.59
CA HIS A 26 -3.84 4.71 17.46
C HIS A 26 -3.86 3.81 16.22
N LEU A 27 -5.01 3.80 15.52
CA LEU A 27 -5.18 3.20 14.19
C LEU A 27 -5.20 4.32 13.15
N LEU A 28 -4.26 4.25 12.21
CA LEU A 28 -4.22 5.11 11.04
C LEU A 28 -4.76 4.33 9.85
N ILE A 29 -5.84 4.82 9.25
CA ILE A 29 -6.41 4.27 8.01
C ILE A 29 -6.03 5.21 6.88
N ILE A 30 -5.37 4.67 5.85
CA ILE A 30 -4.88 5.43 4.71
C ILE A 30 -5.43 4.80 3.44
N ASP A 31 -6.30 5.53 2.72
CA ASP A 31 -6.91 5.06 1.49
C ASP A 31 -6.19 5.64 0.28
N GLU A 32 -5.71 4.77 -0.60
CA GLU A 32 -4.99 5.08 -1.84
C GLU A 32 -3.92 6.20 -1.70
N PRO A 33 -2.95 6.09 -0.78
CA PRO A 33 -1.98 7.16 -0.58
C PRO A 33 -1.01 7.36 -1.75
N GLU A 34 -0.94 6.40 -2.68
CA GLU A 34 -0.20 6.52 -3.93
C GLU A 34 -0.79 7.55 -4.90
N ASN A 35 -2.04 7.98 -4.70
CA ASN A 35 -2.71 8.87 -5.63
C ASN A 35 -1.94 10.18 -5.78
N HIS A 36 -1.58 10.52 -7.02
CA HIS A 36 -0.76 11.68 -7.38
C HIS A 36 0.72 11.62 -6.90
N LEU A 37 1.22 10.45 -6.52
CA LEU A 37 2.64 10.23 -6.21
C LEU A 37 3.39 9.64 -7.41
N HIS A 38 4.56 10.21 -7.70
CA HIS A 38 5.55 9.57 -8.56
C HIS A 38 5.95 8.20 -7.97
N PRO A 39 6.20 7.15 -8.78
CA PRO A 39 6.55 5.83 -8.27
C PRO A 39 7.66 5.84 -7.23
N GLU A 40 8.73 6.62 -7.44
CA GLU A 40 9.82 6.74 -6.45
C GLU A 40 9.36 7.27 -5.08
N TRP A 41 8.36 8.15 -5.06
CA TRP A 41 7.83 8.67 -3.80
C TRP A 41 6.92 7.67 -3.09
N GLN A 42 6.34 6.70 -3.81
CA GLN A 42 5.59 5.62 -3.20
C GLN A 42 6.51 4.70 -2.39
N LEU A 43 7.73 4.45 -2.89
CA LEU A 43 8.76 3.71 -2.15
C LEU A 43 9.14 4.44 -0.86
N LEU A 44 9.41 5.75 -0.95
CA LEU A 44 9.72 6.59 0.22
C LEU A 44 8.56 6.61 1.23
N LEU A 45 7.33 6.67 0.75
CA LEU A 45 6.14 6.62 1.59
C LEU A 45 6.02 5.28 2.32
N ALA A 46 6.24 4.15 1.64
CA ALA A 46 6.23 2.84 2.27
C ALA A 46 7.27 2.73 3.39
N GLU A 47 8.50 3.18 3.14
CA GLU A 47 9.56 3.22 4.14
C GLU A 47 9.16 4.07 5.36
N LEU A 48 8.61 5.26 5.12
CA LEU A 48 8.15 6.15 6.18
C LEU A 48 7.06 5.50 7.05
N ILE A 49 6.08 4.85 6.42
CA ILE A 49 4.99 4.16 7.12
C ILE A 49 5.52 3.02 8.00
N VAL A 50 6.40 2.19 7.44
CA VAL A 50 7.00 1.07 8.18
C VAL A 50 7.81 1.58 9.38
N ASN A 51 8.60 2.65 9.18
CA ASN A 51 9.34 3.29 10.25
C ASN A 51 8.41 3.83 11.35
N LEU A 52 7.30 4.45 10.94
CA LEU A 52 6.31 5.03 11.86
C LEU A 52 5.65 3.94 12.72
N VAL A 53 5.26 2.80 12.13
CA VAL A 53 4.77 1.62 12.87
C VAL A 53 5.84 1.07 13.81
N ASN A 54 7.08 0.95 13.33
CA ASN A 54 8.15 0.37 14.13
C ASN A 54 8.53 1.26 15.34
N GLN A 55 8.61 2.58 15.15
CA GLN A 55 9.02 3.53 16.20
C GLN A 55 7.90 3.84 17.19
N HIS A 56 6.68 4.08 16.71
CA HIS A 56 5.57 4.57 17.52
C HIS A 56 4.57 3.49 17.92
N LYS A 57 4.74 2.26 17.43
CA LYS A 57 3.87 1.09 17.70
C LYS A 57 2.40 1.33 17.36
N VAL A 58 2.12 2.23 16.42
CA VAL A 58 0.77 2.48 15.92
C VAL A 58 0.32 1.33 15.01
N TYR A 59 -0.99 1.19 14.85
CA TYR A 59 -1.57 0.32 13.84
C TYR A 59 -1.81 1.14 12.56
N VAL A 60 -1.48 0.56 11.41
CA VAL A 60 -1.71 1.19 10.11
C VAL A 60 -2.46 0.20 9.22
N LEU A 61 -3.57 0.67 8.65
CA LEU A 61 -4.34 -0.03 7.63
C LEU A 61 -4.25 0.78 6.34
N ILE A 62 -3.79 0.15 5.27
CA ILE A 62 -3.62 0.79 3.96
C ILE A 62 -4.45 0.03 2.94
N ASN A 63 -5.19 0.78 2.14
CA ASN A 63 -5.74 0.29 0.89
C ASN A 63 -4.92 0.88 -0.27
N SER A 64 -4.56 0.05 -1.24
CA SER A 64 -3.73 0.45 -2.38
C SER A 64 -4.01 -0.44 -3.58
N HIS A 65 -3.95 0.17 -4.76
CA HIS A 65 -3.95 -0.49 -6.05
C HIS A 65 -2.59 -0.39 -6.76
N SER A 66 -1.61 0.29 -6.14
CA SER A 66 -0.28 0.44 -6.71
C SER A 66 0.60 -0.78 -6.43
N PRO A 67 1.08 -1.49 -7.48
CA PRO A 67 2.04 -2.56 -7.29
C PRO A 67 3.37 -2.04 -6.70
N TYR A 68 3.77 -0.80 -7.01
CA TYR A 68 5.00 -0.21 -6.47
C TYR A 68 4.92 -0.01 -4.96
N LEU A 69 3.78 0.49 -4.46
CA LEU A 69 3.60 0.75 -3.03
C LEU A 69 3.51 -0.57 -2.26
N ILE A 70 2.72 -1.53 -2.76
CA ILE A 70 2.52 -2.83 -2.13
C ILE A 70 3.84 -3.59 -2.03
N GLU A 71 4.61 -3.64 -3.12
CA GLU A 71 5.94 -4.28 -3.14
C GLU A 71 6.90 -3.60 -2.16
N ALA A 72 6.95 -2.27 -2.16
CA ALA A 72 7.79 -1.52 -1.24
C ALA A 72 7.41 -1.79 0.23
N LEU A 73 6.11 -1.80 0.56
CA LEU A 73 5.63 -2.14 1.89
C LEU A 73 6.07 -3.55 2.29
N LYS A 74 5.98 -4.53 1.37
CA LYS A 74 6.41 -5.91 1.62
C LYS A 74 7.91 -5.97 1.93
N VAL A 75 8.74 -5.36 1.09
CA VAL A 75 10.21 -5.37 1.27
C VAL A 75 10.60 -4.69 2.58
N TYR A 76 10.12 -3.47 2.85
CA TYR A 76 10.51 -2.74 4.06
C TYR A 76 9.95 -3.36 5.35
N SER A 77 8.73 -3.91 5.29
CA SER A 77 8.14 -4.60 6.44
C SER A 77 8.86 -5.91 6.76
N ASP A 78 9.25 -6.70 5.76
CA ASP A 78 9.99 -7.95 5.95
C ASP A 78 11.34 -7.72 6.67
N ILE A 79 11.95 -6.54 6.48
CA ILE A 79 13.21 -6.17 7.14
C ILE A 79 13.02 -5.86 8.65
N SER A 80 11.88 -5.27 9.05
CA SER A 80 11.78 -4.62 10.37
C SER A 80 10.58 -5.05 11.22
N ILE A 81 9.45 -5.38 10.61
CA ILE A 81 8.17 -5.64 11.29
C ILE A 81 7.39 -6.79 10.63
N LYS A 82 8.09 -7.77 10.05
CA LYS A 82 7.52 -8.90 9.30
C LYS A 82 6.34 -9.57 10.00
N GLU A 83 6.56 -10.01 11.24
CA GLU A 83 5.56 -10.73 12.05
C GLU A 83 4.32 -9.89 12.38
N LYS A 84 4.37 -8.57 12.18
CA LYS A 84 3.29 -7.62 12.46
C LYS A 84 2.60 -7.12 11.20
N THR A 85 3.02 -7.60 10.02
CA THR A 85 2.53 -7.11 8.74
C THR A 85 1.75 -8.20 8.04
N HIS A 86 0.55 -7.86 7.57
CA HIS A 86 -0.31 -8.78 6.85
C HIS A 86 -0.87 -8.11 5.60
N PHE A 87 -0.91 -8.87 4.51
CA PHE A 87 -1.47 -8.45 3.23
C PHE A 87 -2.75 -9.23 2.95
N TYR A 88 -3.74 -8.53 2.41
CA TYR A 88 -5.05 -9.08 2.10
C TYR A 88 -5.43 -8.70 0.68
N PHE A 89 -6.03 -9.63 -0.04
CA PHE A 89 -6.53 -9.46 -1.39
C PHE A 89 -8.02 -9.77 -1.41
N ASN A 90 -8.80 -8.91 -2.06
CA ASN A 90 -10.25 -9.04 -2.17
C ASN A 90 -10.60 -9.58 -3.55
N GLU A 91 -11.32 -10.68 -3.61
CA GLU A 91 -11.77 -11.31 -4.85
C GLU A 91 -13.30 -11.36 -4.88
N LEU A 92 -13.88 -10.98 -6.02
CA LEU A 92 -15.32 -11.09 -6.24
C LEU A 92 -15.64 -12.51 -6.72
N THR A 93 -16.48 -13.20 -5.97
CA THR A 93 -16.97 -14.56 -6.26
C THR A 93 -18.49 -14.53 -6.49
N ASP A 94 -19.06 -15.63 -6.97
CA ASP A 94 -20.51 -15.78 -7.17
C ASP A 94 -21.31 -15.62 -5.87
N GLU A 95 -20.68 -15.83 -4.70
CA GLU A 95 -21.30 -15.77 -3.38
C GLU A 95 -21.03 -14.44 -2.64
N GLY A 96 -20.22 -13.54 -3.20
CA GLY A 96 -19.87 -12.25 -2.60
C GLY A 96 -18.38 -11.93 -2.68
N ILE A 97 -17.88 -11.07 -1.77
CA ILE A 97 -16.47 -10.69 -1.70
C ILE A 97 -15.76 -11.64 -0.72
N GLU A 98 -14.78 -12.37 -1.22
CA GLU A 98 -13.88 -13.18 -0.41
C GLU A 98 -12.60 -12.38 -0.10
N VAL A 99 -12.21 -12.34 1.18
CA VAL A 99 -10.98 -11.67 1.62
C VAL A 99 -9.93 -12.74 1.93
N LYS A 100 -8.89 -12.81 1.09
CA LYS A 100 -7.81 -13.79 1.21
C LYS A 100 -6.58 -13.15 1.83
N LYS A 101 -6.00 -13.81 2.83
CA LYS A 101 -4.69 -13.42 3.37
C LYS A 101 -3.60 -13.91 2.43
N VAL A 102 -2.79 -12.99 1.92
CA VAL A 102 -1.76 -13.22 0.89
C VAL A 102 -0.35 -12.79 1.37
N THR A 103 -0.15 -12.66 2.67
CA THR A 103 1.10 -12.16 3.28
C THR A 103 2.36 -12.90 2.82
N ASP A 104 2.26 -14.21 2.59
CA ASP A 104 3.38 -15.08 2.26
C ASP A 104 3.60 -15.18 0.74
N ASP A 105 2.57 -14.93 -0.06
CA ASP A 105 2.60 -15.00 -1.51
C ASP A 105 1.69 -13.94 -2.13
N LEU A 106 2.32 -12.89 -2.67
CA LEU A 106 1.64 -11.79 -3.35
C LEU A 106 1.40 -12.05 -4.85
N SER A 107 1.80 -13.20 -5.40
CA SER A 107 1.68 -13.49 -6.83
C SER A 107 0.25 -13.33 -7.35
N SER A 108 -0.74 -13.85 -6.62
CA SER A 108 -2.16 -13.72 -6.97
C SER A 108 -2.63 -12.26 -7.04
N LEU A 109 -2.16 -11.41 -6.13
CA LEU A 109 -2.44 -9.99 -6.12
C LEU A 109 -1.81 -9.28 -7.33
N PHE A 110 -0.54 -9.56 -7.62
CA PHE A 110 0.16 -8.92 -8.75
C PHE A 110 -0.36 -9.39 -10.11
N GLU A 111 -0.74 -10.66 -10.23
CA GLU A 111 -1.43 -11.19 -11.41
C GLU A 111 -2.74 -10.44 -11.64
N ALA A 112 -3.56 -10.27 -10.59
CA ALA A 112 -4.81 -9.52 -10.71
C ALA A 112 -4.59 -8.06 -11.17
N LEU A 113 -3.53 -7.41 -10.69
CA LEU A 113 -3.15 -6.05 -11.12
C LEU A 113 -2.58 -6.01 -12.55
N SER A 114 -2.03 -7.11 -13.07
CA SER A 114 -1.50 -7.18 -14.44
C SER A 114 -2.57 -7.54 -15.49
N LEU A 115 -3.68 -8.17 -15.10
CA LEU A 115 -4.78 -8.56 -16.01
C LEU A 115 -5.25 -7.44 -16.95
N PRO A 116 -5.42 -6.18 -16.52
CA PRO A 116 -5.79 -5.09 -17.44
C PRO A 116 -4.77 -4.89 -18.57
N PHE A 117 -3.47 -5.01 -18.29
CA PHE A 117 -2.41 -4.89 -19.29
C PHE A 117 -2.42 -6.05 -20.27
N HIS A 118 -2.63 -7.29 -19.79
CA HIS A 118 -2.77 -8.46 -20.67
C HIS A 118 -3.94 -8.32 -21.64
N LYS A 119 -5.08 -7.78 -21.20
CA LYS A 119 -6.23 -7.51 -22.06
C LYS A 119 -5.89 -6.49 -23.16
N LEU A 120 -5.09 -5.47 -22.83
CA LEU A 120 -4.62 -4.49 -23.81
C LEU A 120 -3.69 -5.14 -24.84
N GLU A 121 -2.75 -5.97 -24.41
CA GLU A 121 -1.83 -6.70 -25.31
C GLU A 121 -2.60 -7.61 -26.28
N GLN A 122 -3.57 -8.38 -25.78
CA GLN A 122 -4.44 -9.24 -26.61
C GLN A 122 -5.21 -8.43 -27.66
N THR A 123 -5.74 -7.27 -27.25
CA THR A 123 -6.44 -6.34 -28.15
C THR A 123 -5.51 -5.83 -29.25
N VAL A 124 -4.26 -5.48 -28.92
CA VAL A 124 -3.25 -5.02 -29.89
C VAL A 124 -2.83 -6.15 -30.85
N LEU A 125 -2.74 -7.39 -30.35
CA LEU A 125 -2.34 -8.56 -31.14
C LEU A 125 -3.47 -9.17 -31.97
N GLY A 126 -4.71 -8.67 -31.83
CA GLY A 126 -5.87 -9.17 -32.57
C GLY A 126 -6.32 -10.58 -32.17
N ILE A 127 -5.92 -11.05 -30.98
CA ILE A 127 -6.30 -12.34 -30.42
C ILE A 127 -7.53 -12.07 -29.56
N SER A 128 -8.72 -12.21 -30.14
CA SER A 128 -10.01 -12.10 -29.44
C SER A 128 -10.48 -13.45 -28.92
#